data_AF-C6K324-F1
#
_entry.id   AF-C6K324-F1
#
_cell.length_a   1.000
_cell.length_b   1.000
_cell.length_c   1.000
_cell.angle_alpha   90.00
_cell.angle_beta   90.00
_cell.angle_gamma   90.00
#
_symmetry.space_group_name_H-M   'P 1'
#
loop_
_entity.id
_entity.type
_entity.pdbx_description
1 polymer ?
#
loop_
_entity_poly.entity_id
_entity_poly.type
_entity_poly.pdbx_seq_one_letter_code
_entity_poly.pdbx_strand_id
1 'polypeptide(L)' 'QFVRYDSDAASPRMEPRAPWVEQEGPEYWDQETRSARDTAQTFRVNLETLR' A
#
# COMPACT_ATOMS: atom_id res chain seq x y z
N GLN A 1 -14.28 -3.13 1.35
CA GLN A 1 -12.83 -2.89 1.27
C GLN A 1 -12.14 -3.92 2.15
N PHE A 2 -11.13 -4.64 1.65
CA PHE A 2 -10.48 -5.78 2.34
C PHE A 2 -9.02 -5.50 2.71
N VAL A 3 -8.38 -4.53 2.06
CA VAL A 3 -7.04 -4.01 2.40
C VAL A 3 -7.00 -2.49 2.30
N ARG A 4 -6.03 -1.86 2.96
CA ARG A 4 -5.76 -0.42 2.86
C ARG A 4 -4.26 -0.17 2.86
N TYR A 5 -3.84 0.75 2.00
CA TYR A 5 -2.55 1.42 2.12
C TYR A 5 -2.81 2.87 2.51
N ASP A 6 -2.01 3.39 3.44
CA ASP A 6 -2.03 4.80 3.83
C ASP A 6 -0.60 5.35 3.76
N SER A 7 -0.36 6.26 2.81
CA SER A 7 0.97 6.86 2.61
C SER A 7 1.35 7.84 3.71
N ASP A 8 0.37 8.38 4.44
CA ASP A 8 0.57 9.42 5.46
C ASP A 8 0.72 8.80 6.86
N ALA A 9 0.55 7.50 6.99
CA ALA A 9 0.79 6.78 8.24
C ALA A 9 2.28 6.85 8.65
N ALA A 10 2.55 6.81 9.96
CA ALA A 10 3.92 6.83 10.50
C ALA A 10 4.78 5.65 10.00
N SER A 11 4.15 4.52 9.67
CA SER A 11 4.78 3.37 9.02
C SER A 11 3.84 2.88 7.92
N PRO A 12 3.98 3.42 6.69
CA PRO A 12 3.12 3.04 5.57
C PRO A 12 3.31 1.57 5.21
N ARG A 13 2.25 0.78 5.37
CA ARG A 13 2.19 -0.63 5.01
C ARG A 13 0.80 -1.00 4.53
N MET A 14 0.69 -2.14 3.87
CA MET A 14 -0.61 -2.70 3.54
C MET A 14 -1.25 -3.29 4.80
N GLU A 15 -2.48 -2.89 5.10
CA GLU A 15 -3.23 -3.33 6.27
C GLU A 15 -4.47 -4.14 5.88
N PRO A 16 -4.70 -5.31 6.51
CA PRO A 16 -5.95 -6.06 6.34
C PRO A 16 -7.12 -5.30 6.96
N ARG A 17 -8.27 -5.33 6.27
CA ARG A 17 -9.56 -4.80 6.75
C ARG A 17 -10.64 -5.87 6.81
N ALA A 18 -10.28 -7.12 6.54
CA ALA A 18 -11.18 -8.26 6.64
C ALA A 18 -10.43 -9.47 7.22
N PRO A 19 -11.06 -10.25 8.13
CA PRO A 19 -10.38 -11.34 8.84
C PRO A 19 -9.79 -12.42 7.93
N TRP A 20 -10.42 -12.67 6.78
CA TRP A 20 -9.94 -13.71 5.86
C TRP A 20 -8.63 -13.34 5.17
N VAL A 21 -8.27 -12.05 5.10
CA VAL A 21 -7.01 -11.57 4.49
C VAL A 21 -5.84 -11.70 5.47
N GLU A 22 -6.10 -11.71 6.79
CA GLU A 22 -5.05 -11.85 7.81
C GLU A 22 -4.31 -13.20 7.74
N GLN A 23 -4.88 -14.17 7.04
CA GLN A 23 -4.29 -15.49 6.81
C GLN A 23 -3.12 -15.47 5.81
N GLU A 24 -2.97 -14.39 5.04
CA GLU A 24 -1.87 -14.24 4.09
C GLU A 24 -0.53 -14.09 4.80
N GLY A 25 0.50 -14.70 4.21
CA GLY A 25 1.85 -14.74 4.78
C GLY A 25 2.58 -13.38 4.73
N PRO A 26 3.66 -13.23 5.51
CA PRO A 26 4.46 -12.00 5.53
C PRO A 26 5.02 -11.63 4.15
N GLU A 27 5.32 -12.62 3.29
CA GLU A 27 5.79 -12.38 1.93
C GLU A 27 4.75 -11.65 1.05
N TYR A 28 3.47 -12.02 1.20
CA TYR A 28 2.37 -11.35 0.51
C TYR A 28 2.28 -9.89 0.98
N TRP A 29 2.30 -9.66 2.29
CA TRP A 29 2.20 -8.33 2.87
C TRP A 29 3.37 -7.42 2.50
N ASP A 30 4.58 -7.97 2.45
CA ASP A 30 5.78 -7.25 2.02
C ASP A 30 5.70 -6.88 0.53
N GLN A 31 5.23 -7.79 -0.32
CA GLN A 31 5.06 -7.53 -1.75
C GLN A 31 3.98 -6.48 -2.02
N GLU A 32 2.83 -6.58 -1.38
CA GLU A 32 1.74 -5.62 -1.51
C GLU A 32 2.17 -4.23 -1.01
N THR A 33 2.89 -4.18 0.12
CA THR A 33 3.41 -2.92 0.66
C THR A 33 4.39 -2.24 -0.29
N ARG A 34 5.31 -3.00 -0.91
CA ARG A 34 6.24 -2.47 -1.91
C ARG A 34 5.49 -1.93 -3.13
N SER A 35 4.56 -2.72 -3.67
CA SER A 35 3.78 -2.34 -4.86
C SER A 35 2.93 -1.08 -4.61
N ALA A 36 2.31 -0.97 -3.44
CA ALA A 36 1.54 0.20 -3.05
C ALA A 36 2.42 1.45 -2.89
N ARG A 37 3.62 1.30 -2.32
CA ARG A 37 4.60 2.39 -2.20
C ARG A 37 5.07 2.89 -3.56
N ASP A 38 5.42 1.99 -4.47
CA ASP A 38 5.88 2.33 -5.83
C ASP A 38 4.77 3.04 -6.62
N THR A 39 3.52 2.58 -6.44
CA THR A 39 2.33 3.20 -7.02
C THR A 39 2.13 4.61 -6.48
N ALA A 40 2.19 4.81 -5.16
CA ALA A 40 2.06 6.12 -4.54
C ALA A 40 3.14 7.10 -5.01
N GLN A 41 4.39 6.65 -5.13
CA GLN A 41 5.48 7.46 -5.68
C GLN A 41 5.24 7.84 -7.14
N THR A 42 4.80 6.89 -7.96
CA THR A 42 4.49 7.14 -9.38
C THR A 42 3.38 8.18 -9.53
N PHE A 43 2.30 8.05 -8.75
CA PHE A 43 1.22 9.04 -8.75
C PHE A 43 1.70 10.42 -8.33
N ARG A 44 2.55 10.51 -7.29
CA ARG A 44 3.13 11.78 -6.86
C ARG A 44 3.92 12.46 -7.99
N VAL A 45 4.83 11.74 -8.65
CA VAL A 45 5.63 12.27 -9.76
C VAL A 45 4.75 12.72 -10.92
N ASN A 46 3.73 11.94 -11.26
CA ASN A 46 2.78 12.29 -12.32
C ASN A 46 2.00 13.56 -11.98
N LEU A 47 1.55 13.73 -10.73
CA LEU A 47 0.87 14.95 -10.29
C LEU A 47 1.80 16.17 -10.30
N GLU A 48 3.07 16.00 -9.92
CA GLU A 48 4.09 17.06 -10.05
C GLU A 48 4.36 17.42 -11.52
N THR A 49 4.31 16.44 -12.43
CA THR A 49 4.52 16.64 -13.88
C THR A 49 3.33 17.32 -14.57
N LEU A 50 2.11 17.07 -14.10
CA LEU A 50 0.87 17.65 -14.66
C LEU A 50 0.55 19.05 -14.13
N ARG A 51 1.42 19.62 -13.29
CA ARG A 51 1.27 20.94 -12.67
C ARG A 51 1.82 22.05 -13.55
#